data_AF-A0A268QUB0-F1
#
_entry.id   AF-A0A268QUB0-F1
#
_cell.length_a   1.000
_cell.length_b   1.000
_cell.length_c   1.000
_cell.angle_alpha   90.00
_cell.angle_beta   90.00
_cell.angle_gamma   90.00
#
_symmetry.space_group_name_H-M   'P 1'
#
loop_
_entity.id
_entity.type
_entity.pdbx_description
1 polymer ?
#
loop_
_entity_poly.entity_id
_entity_poly.type
_entity_poly.pdbx_seq_one_letter_code
_entity_poly.pdbx_strand_id
1 'polypeptide(L)' 'NVMIGKRDVSVLSLVALLANGHVLLEDVPGVGKTMMVRALAKSVGVEFKRIQFTPDLLPSDVTGVSIYNP' A
#
# COMPACT_ATOMS: atom_id res chain seq x y z
N ASN A 1 -3.30 8.28 14.55
CA ASN A 1 -2.60 8.55 13.28
C ASN A 1 -3.52 9.32 12.36
N VAL A 2 -3.34 10.63 12.30
CA VAL A 2 -4.04 11.52 11.38
C VAL A 2 -3.00 12.04 10.41
N MET A 3 -3.28 11.93 9.10
CA MET A 3 -2.42 12.51 8.07
C MET A 3 -2.88 13.95 7.82
N ILE A 4 -1.94 14.89 7.84
CA ILE A 4 -2.21 16.32 7.62
C ILE A 4 -1.61 16.69 6.27
N GLY A 5 -2.41 17.31 5.40
CA GLY A 5 -2.03 17.62 4.01
C GLY A 5 -2.42 16.53 3.01
N LYS A 6 -1.90 16.62 1.78
CA LYS A 6 -2.06 15.63 0.69
C LYS A 6 -3.49 15.18 0.37
N ARG A 7 -4.45 16.11 0.45
CA ARG A 7 -5.88 15.86 0.15
C ARG A 7 -6.07 15.27 -1.25
N ASP A 8 -5.49 15.91 -2.26
CA ASP A 8 -5.69 15.49 -3.66
C ASP A 8 -5.16 14.08 -3.91
N VAL A 9 -3.95 13.76 -3.42
CA VAL A 9 -3.38 12.42 -3.53
C VAL A 9 -4.24 11.38 -2.81
N SER A 10 -4.80 11.73 -1.64
CA SER A 10 -5.68 10.84 -0.88
C SER A 10 -7.00 10.57 -1.63
N VAL A 11 -7.59 11.59 -2.23
CA VAL A 11 -8.81 11.49 -3.03
C VAL A 11 -8.55 10.64 -4.28
N LEU A 12 -7.49 10.90 -5.03
CA LEU A 12 -7.14 10.10 -6.20
C LEU A 12 -6.83 8.65 -5.83
N SER A 13 -6.16 8.42 -4.70
CA SER A 13 -5.90 7.06 -4.21
C SER A 13 -7.20 6.32 -3.85
N LEU A 14 -8.16 7.01 -3.25
CA LEU A 14 -9.48 6.45 -2.97
C LEU A 14 -10.25 6.14 -4.26
N VAL A 15 -10.23 7.04 -5.24
CA VAL A 15 -10.86 6.82 -6.56
C VAL A 15 -10.25 5.59 -7.23
N ALA A 16 -8.93 5.47 -7.26
CA ALA A 16 -8.24 4.31 -7.82
C ALA A 16 -8.63 3.02 -7.09
N LEU A 17 -8.66 3.02 -5.75
CA LEU A 17 -9.09 1.86 -4.96
C LEU A 17 -10.51 1.42 -5.33
N LEU A 18 -11.46 2.35 -5.43
CA LEU A 18 -12.86 2.07 -5.78
C LEU A 18 -13.01 1.58 -7.24
N ALA A 19 -12.09 1.97 -8.12
CA ALA A 19 -12.05 1.55 -9.51
C ALA A 19 -11.26 0.25 -9.74
N ASN A 20 -10.80 -0.44 -8.68
CA ASN A 20 -9.86 -1.57 -8.76
C ASN A 20 -8.56 -1.26 -9.51
N GLY A 21 -8.10 -0.01 -9.45
CA GLY A 21 -6.84 0.45 -10.04
C GLY A 21 -5.66 0.35 -9.08
N HIS A 22 -4.46 0.57 -9.61
CA HIS A 22 -3.21 0.63 -8.85
C HIS A 22 -2.65 2.05 -8.81
N VAL A 23 -1.98 2.40 -7.73
CA VAL A 23 -1.40 3.74 -7.52
C VAL A 23 0.09 3.62 -7.28
N LEU A 24 0.89 4.33 -8.09
CA LEU A 24 2.30 4.56 -7.85
C LEU A 24 2.49 5.92 -7.18
N LEU A 25 3.05 5.92 -5.97
CA LEU A 25 3.31 7.16 -5.22
C LEU A 25 4.77 7.58 -5.38
N GLU A 26 5.05 8.44 -6.35
CA GLU A 26 6.38 9.05 -6.57
C GLU A 26 6.52 10.34 -5.76
N ASP A 27 7.60 10.42 -4.97
CA ASP A 27 7.91 11.50 -4.03
C ASP A 27 9.23 11.15 -3.32
N VAL A 28 9.86 12.10 -2.64
CA VAL A 28 11.09 11.87 -1.89
C VAL A 28 10.84 10.99 -0.65
N PRO A 29 11.84 10.23 -0.17
CA PRO A 29 11.71 9.44 1.06
C PRO A 29 11.34 10.30 2.28
N GLY A 30 10.54 9.77 3.20
CA GLY A 30 10.22 10.43 4.47
C GLY A 30 8.98 11.34 4.46
N VAL A 31 8.36 11.60 3.30
CA VAL A 31 7.16 12.48 3.15
C VAL A 31 5.83 11.84 3.52
N GLY A 32 5.86 10.81 4.37
CA GLY A 32 4.64 10.24 4.96
C GLY A 32 3.78 9.35 4.06
N LYS A 33 4.27 8.85 2.91
CA LYS A 33 3.49 7.97 2.00
C LYS A 33 2.90 6.75 2.72
N THR A 34 3.71 6.06 3.54
CA THR A 34 3.27 4.91 4.34
C THR A 34 2.18 5.30 5.34
N MET A 35 2.29 6.49 5.96
CA MET A 35 1.28 6.98 6.89
C MET A 35 -0.02 7.31 6.16
N MET A 36 0.04 7.92 4.98
CA MET A 36 -1.12 8.20 4.15
C MET A 36 -1.88 6.93 3.79
N VAL A 37 -1.20 5.92 3.22
CA VAL A 37 -1.86 4.68 2.79
C VAL A 37 -2.47 3.95 3.99
N ARG A 38 -1.76 3.92 5.13
CA ARG A 38 -2.29 3.33 6.38
C ARG A 38 -3.50 4.10 6.92
N ALA A 39 -3.49 5.43 6.87
CA ALA A 39 -4.61 6.26 7.31
C ALA A 39 -5.83 6.04 6.39
N LEU A 40 -5.62 6.00 5.07
CA LEU A 40 -6.67 5.70 4.09
C LEU A 40 -7.30 4.33 4.36
N ALA A 41 -6.50 3.28 4.51
CA ALA A 41 -7.00 1.93 4.79
C ALA A 41 -7.84 1.88 6.08
N LYS A 42 -7.37 2.57 7.14
CA LYS A 42 -8.13 2.70 8.40
C LYS A 42 -9.44 3.47 8.20
N SER A 43 -9.45 4.53 7.40
CA SER A 43 -10.64 5.35 7.12
C SER A 43 -11.71 4.59 6.34
N VAL A 44 -11.34 3.64 5.49
CA VAL A 44 -12.30 2.82 4.71
C VAL A 44 -12.53 1.42 5.30
N GLY A 45 -11.89 1.08 6.42
CA GLY A 45 -12.09 -0.19 7.12
C GLY A 45 -11.52 -1.43 6.41
N VAL A 46 -10.47 -1.28 5.59
CA VAL A 46 -9.83 -2.40 4.87
C VAL A 46 -8.52 -2.82 5.53
N GLU A 47 -8.08 -4.05 5.24
CA GLU A 47 -6.79 -4.55 5.70
C GLU A 47 -5.63 -3.81 4.98
N PHE A 48 -4.59 -3.47 5.75
CA PHE A 48 -3.36 -2.89 5.21
C PHE A 48 -2.21 -3.87 5.37
N LYS A 49 -1.64 -4.32 4.25
CA LYS A 49 -0.40 -5.10 4.21
C LYS A 49 0.70 -4.28 3.53
N ARG A 50 1.93 -4.41 4.02
CA ARG A 50 3.11 -3.71 3.49
C ARG A 50 4.22 -4.71 3.22
N ILE A 51 4.74 -4.68 2.00
CA ILE A 51 5.95 -5.40 1.60
C ILE A 51 7.04 -4.37 1.37
N GLN A 52 8.19 -4.53 2.03
CA GLN A 52 9.38 -3.74 1.74
C GLN A 52 10.16 -4.47 0.67
N PHE A 53 10.36 -3.82 -0.48
CA PHE A 53 11.24 -4.36 -1.51
C PHE A 53 12.68 -4.20 -1.06
N THR A 54 13.44 -5.28 -1.16
CA THR A 54 14.89 -5.37 -0.91
C THR A 54 15.51 -6.13 -2.09
N PRO A 55 16.81 -5.97 -2.37
CA PRO A 55 17.44 -6.60 -3.54
C PRO A 55 17.45 -8.14 -3.47
N ASP A 56 17.26 -8.70 -2.28
CA ASP A 56 17.22 -10.12 -1.97
C ASP A 56 15.79 -10.71 -1.92
N LEU A 57 14.74 -9.88 -2.09
CA LEU A 57 13.36 -10.34 -2.05
C LEU A 57 13.07 -11.32 -3.19
N LEU A 58 12.62 -12.53 -2.85
CA LEU A 58 12.26 -13.57 -3.81
C LEU A 58 10.76 -13.50 -4.15
N PRO A 59 10.33 -13.94 -5.35
CA PRO A 59 8.91 -14.03 -5.69
C PRO A 59 8.09 -14.84 -4.68
N SER A 60 8.67 -15.91 -4.14
CA SER A 60 8.05 -16.77 -3.11
C SER A 60 7.75 -16.03 -1.81
N ASP A 61 8.48 -14.95 -1.49
CA ASP A 61 8.22 -14.15 -0.29
C ASP A 61 6.94 -13.31 -0.43
N VAL A 62 6.46 -13.10 -1.66
CA VAL A 62 5.24 -12.34 -1.98
C VAL A 62 4.06 -13.26 -2.28
N THR A 63 4.27 -14.28 -3.11
CA THR A 63 3.20 -15.19 -3.54
C THR A 63 2.99 -16.37 -2.60
N GLY A 64 3.94 -16.63 -1.70
CA GLY A 64 4.01 -17.84 -0.89
C GLY A 64 4.65 -19.01 -1.63
N VAL A 65 4.89 -20.09 -0.89
CA VAL A 65 5.38 -21.38 -1.42
C VAL A 65 4.22 -22.36 -1.59
N SER A 66 4.22 -23.11 -2.69
CA SER A 66 3.27 -24.21 -2.88
C SER A 66 3.76 -25.43 -2.12
N ILE A 67 3.10 -25.79 -1.04
CA ILE A 67 3.35 -27.05 -0.32
C ILE A 67 2.36 -28.08 -0.88
N TYR A 68 2.88 -29.07 -1.60
CA TYR A 68 2.09 -30.23 -1.99
C TYR A 68 1.80 -31.07 -0.75
N ASN A 69 0.53 -31.23 -0.40
CA ASN A 69 0.09 -32.10 0.68
C ASN A 69 -0.65 -33.31 0.08
N PRO A 70 0.01 -34.48 -0.05
CA PRO A 70 -0.59 -35.68 -0.64
C PRO A 70 -1.72 -36.30 0.18
#